data_AF-A0A6J5TIK9-F1
#
_entry.id   AF-A0A6J5TIK9-F1
#
_cell.length_a   1.000
_cell.length_b   1.000
_cell.length_c   1.000
_cell.angle_alpha   90.00
_cell.angle_beta   90.00
_cell.angle_gamma   90.00
#
_symmetry.space_group_name_H-M   'P 1'
#
loop_
_entity.id
_entity.type
_entity.pdbx_description
1 polymer ?
#
loop_
_entity_poly.entity_id
_entity_poly.type
_entity_poly.pdbx_seq_one_letter_code
_entity_poly.pdbx_strand_id
1 'polypeptide(L)'
;MEIDPDDLFRDDEDDPDNELFQERESTKEFVVYLVDASPKMFTTTCPAGDRKDDTHFHVAVSCIAQSLKTQIINNSYDEVAICFFNTREKKNLQDLNGVYVFNVADREYLDRPTARLIKEIDNIEESFMSKIGSQYGIVSGSRENSLYNALWVAQALLRKGSAKTADKRVLLFTNEDDPFGSIKGVIKTDMMRTTLQRTRDAQDLGISIELLPLSWPDSDFNVSTFYSDLLGLKGDDLARFMPAAGEKLEDMKDQLRKRMFKKRLVRKITFSIANGLSIQLSSYALIRPTLPGAITWLDSVTNRPLKTERSFICADTGALVQGSAKRFQPYKTENIKFSVEELSEIKRFSTGHLRLLGFKPLNCLKEFHNLRPSTFVFPTDEELIGSTCIFIALHRSMLRLKRFAVAFYGSSSRPQLVALVAQDEIISAGGQVEPPGMHMIYLPYSEDIRNTEELHTGSNVAPPHANDDQTRNAAALIKRFDLKDFSVFQFANPALQRHYAVLQALALEEDEIPEIKDETVPDEEGMSRPAFVSALEEFKQSVYGDNYEEENDAVGNGKASETSKKRKAVSENAVKESGNYDWVDLADNGKLKDLTVMQLKYYLTANNLPLAGKKEALISRILTHMGK
;
A
#
# COMPACT_ATOMS: atom_id res chain seq x y z
N MET A 1 4.00 -10.32 18.42
CA MET A 1 4.44 -8.94 18.66
C MET A 1 3.81 -8.12 17.55
N GLU A 2 2.76 -7.36 17.88
CA GLU A 2 2.24 -6.34 16.98
C GLU A 2 3.30 -5.23 16.96
N ILE A 3 4.05 -5.14 15.86
CA ILE A 3 4.96 -4.03 15.61
C ILE A 3 4.04 -2.82 15.40
N ASP A 4 4.15 -1.82 16.26
CA ASP A 4 3.45 -0.55 16.06
C ASP A 4 3.91 0.01 14.70
N PRO A 5 3.01 0.15 13.72
CA PRO A 5 3.36 0.57 12.38
C PRO A 5 3.89 2.01 12.32
N ASP A 6 3.58 2.86 13.31
CA ASP A 6 4.24 4.16 13.45
C ASP A 6 5.73 3.97 13.79
N ASP A 7 6.08 2.94 14.57
CA ASP A 7 7.44 2.59 15.00
C ASP A 7 8.33 2.04 13.86
N LEU A 8 7.74 1.64 12.72
CA LEU A 8 8.49 1.11 11.56
C LEU A 8 9.50 2.10 10.97
N PHE A 9 9.23 3.40 11.11
CA PHE A 9 10.12 4.50 10.72
C PHE A 9 10.39 5.51 11.85
N ARG A 10 9.78 5.35 13.03
CA ARG A 10 9.93 6.28 14.18
C ARG A 10 11.33 6.26 14.79
N ASP A 11 12.01 5.11 14.75
CA ASP A 11 13.42 4.99 15.14
C ASP A 11 14.34 5.94 14.32
N ASP A 12 13.89 6.40 13.15
CA ASP A 12 14.59 7.39 12.32
C ASP A 12 14.16 8.85 12.62
N GLU A 13 13.07 9.08 13.37
CA GLU A 13 12.54 10.41 13.76
C GLU A 13 13.15 10.94 15.08
N ASP A 14 13.53 10.08 16.02
CA ASP A 14 14.07 10.45 17.34
C ASP A 14 15.55 10.96 17.32
N ASP A 15 16.08 11.29 16.14
CA ASP A 15 17.43 11.88 15.98
C ASP A 15 17.34 13.42 16.11
N PRO A 16 18.02 14.05 17.09
CA PRO A 16 17.95 15.51 17.28
C PRO A 16 18.46 16.32 16.07
N ASP A 17 19.30 15.72 15.21
CA ASP A 17 19.72 16.37 13.96
C ASP A 17 18.61 16.35 12.88
N ASN A 18 17.55 15.56 13.06
CA ASN A 18 16.41 15.45 12.15
C ASN A 18 15.32 16.50 12.43
N GLU A 19 15.30 17.14 13.61
CA GLU A 19 14.39 18.28 13.88
C GLU A 19 14.61 19.46 12.91
N LEU A 20 15.82 19.59 12.35
CA LEU A 20 16.16 20.59 11.34
C LEU A 20 15.66 20.24 9.92
N PHE A 21 15.38 18.95 9.66
CA PHE A 21 15.03 18.42 8.34
C PHE A 21 13.67 17.73 8.27
N GLN A 22 12.91 17.70 9.37
CA GLN A 22 11.45 17.63 9.28
C GLN A 22 11.05 18.74 8.31
N GLU A 23 10.73 18.35 7.06
CA GLU A 23 10.11 19.24 6.10
C GLU A 23 9.01 19.94 6.88
N ARG A 24 9.23 21.25 7.12
CA ARG A 24 8.35 22.13 7.88
C ARG A 24 6.92 21.67 7.66
N GLU A 25 6.23 21.28 8.74
CA GLU A 25 4.79 21.00 8.81
C GLU A 25 4.10 21.17 7.46
N SER A 26 3.87 20.06 6.74
CA SER A 26 3.01 19.94 5.56
C SER A 26 2.74 21.28 4.85
N THR A 27 3.58 21.67 3.89
CA THR A 27 3.24 22.80 3.00
C THR A 27 1.85 22.54 2.43
N LYS A 28 0.85 23.27 2.91
CA LYS A 28 -0.55 23.10 2.50
C LYS A 28 -0.61 23.16 0.99
N GLU A 29 -1.37 22.25 0.40
CA GLU A 29 -1.55 22.29 -1.05
C GLU A 29 -2.83 23.03 -1.41
N PHE A 30 -2.72 23.96 -2.37
CA PHE A 30 -3.85 24.62 -2.99
C PHE A 30 -3.97 24.14 -4.43
N VAL A 31 -5.08 23.48 -4.75
CA VAL A 31 -5.30 22.86 -6.06
C VAL A 31 -6.55 23.42 -6.72
N VAL A 32 -6.41 23.86 -7.98
CA VAL A 32 -7.56 24.19 -8.83
C VAL A 32 -7.69 23.14 -9.92
N TYR A 33 -8.76 22.37 -9.89
CA TYR A 33 -9.17 21.50 -10.99
C TYR A 33 -9.86 22.36 -12.05
N LEU A 34 -9.26 22.46 -13.23
CA LEU A 34 -9.74 23.26 -14.36
C LEU A 34 -10.22 22.32 -15.46
N VAL A 35 -11.54 22.21 -15.64
CA VAL A 35 -12.16 21.21 -16.52
C VAL A 35 -12.79 21.88 -17.73
N ASP A 36 -12.41 21.43 -18.92
CA ASP A 36 -13.05 21.82 -20.17
C ASP A 36 -14.48 21.29 -20.21
N ALA A 37 -15.43 22.19 -20.42
CA ALA A 37 -16.85 21.88 -20.59
C ALA A 37 -17.35 22.24 -22.00
N SER A 38 -16.47 22.19 -23.00
CA SER A 38 -16.86 22.37 -24.40
C SER A 38 -17.72 21.20 -24.90
N PRO A 39 -18.52 21.37 -25.98
CA PRO A 39 -19.37 20.30 -26.49
C PRO A 39 -18.63 19.02 -26.86
N LYS A 40 -17.34 19.10 -27.23
CA LYS A 40 -16.49 17.94 -27.55
C LYS A 40 -16.26 17.03 -26.34
N MET A 41 -16.33 17.55 -25.11
CA MET A 41 -16.11 16.78 -23.88
C MET A 41 -17.30 15.84 -23.55
N PHE A 42 -18.48 16.12 -24.09
CA PHE A 42 -19.72 15.35 -23.85
C PHE A 42 -20.03 14.33 -24.96
N THR A 43 -19.13 14.13 -25.91
CA THR A 43 -19.33 13.15 -26.99
C THR A 43 -19.01 11.75 -26.46
N THR A 44 -19.92 10.80 -26.69
CA THR A 44 -19.85 9.43 -26.17
C THR A 44 -18.99 8.49 -27.03
N THR A 45 -18.46 7.45 -26.39
CA THR A 45 -17.77 6.29 -26.97
C THR A 45 -18.65 5.50 -27.93
N CYS A 46 -18.04 4.59 -28.71
CA CYS A 46 -18.61 3.84 -29.83
C CYS A 46 -20.05 3.25 -29.67
N PRO A 47 -20.86 3.20 -30.74
CA PRO A 47 -22.20 2.60 -30.76
C PRO A 47 -22.24 1.05 -30.75
N ALA A 48 -21.26 0.37 -30.14
CA ALA A 48 -21.17 -1.09 -30.18
C ALA A 48 -20.70 -1.73 -28.85
N GLY A 49 -21.67 -2.14 -28.03
CA GLY A 49 -21.57 -3.30 -27.12
C GLY A 49 -21.07 -3.06 -25.69
N ASP A 50 -22.00 -3.17 -24.73
CA ASP A 50 -21.86 -3.59 -23.32
C ASP A 50 -20.89 -2.89 -22.34
N ARG A 51 -20.10 -1.88 -22.75
CA ARG A 51 -19.39 -1.01 -21.78
C ARG A 51 -20.22 0.25 -21.51
N LYS A 52 -20.26 0.70 -20.25
CA LYS A 52 -20.84 2.01 -19.91
C LYS A 52 -20.17 3.07 -20.77
N ASP A 53 -21.00 3.80 -21.49
CA ASP A 53 -20.62 4.78 -22.49
C ASP A 53 -20.16 6.08 -21.79
N ASP A 54 -18.92 6.07 -21.30
CA ASP A 54 -18.36 7.17 -20.52
C ASP A 54 -17.86 8.31 -21.43
N THR A 55 -18.33 9.54 -21.19
CA THR A 55 -17.83 10.74 -21.89
C THR A 55 -16.50 11.21 -21.31
N HIS A 56 -15.71 12.00 -22.05
CA HIS A 56 -14.49 12.61 -21.49
C HIS A 56 -14.78 13.49 -20.26
N PHE A 57 -15.91 14.19 -20.28
CA PHE A 57 -16.39 14.96 -19.13
C PHE A 57 -16.65 14.04 -17.92
N HIS A 58 -17.31 12.89 -18.13
CA HIS A 58 -17.55 11.90 -17.09
C HIS A 58 -16.25 11.44 -16.43
N VAL A 59 -15.25 11.12 -17.25
CA VAL A 59 -13.96 10.65 -16.74
C VAL A 59 -13.24 11.74 -15.95
N ALA A 60 -13.24 12.99 -16.41
CA ALA A 60 -12.65 14.10 -15.66
C ALA A 60 -13.31 14.27 -14.28
N VAL A 61 -14.65 14.28 -14.23
CA VAL A 61 -15.42 14.41 -12.98
C VAL A 61 -15.18 13.22 -12.04
N SER A 62 -15.23 11.99 -12.56
CA SER A 62 -14.95 10.77 -11.79
C SER A 62 -13.54 10.76 -11.20
N CYS A 63 -12.54 11.21 -11.98
CA CYS A 63 -11.16 11.33 -11.51
C CYS A 63 -11.03 12.37 -10.40
N ILE A 64 -11.68 13.54 -10.54
CA ILE A 64 -11.70 14.58 -9.51
C ILE A 64 -12.35 14.05 -8.23
N ALA A 65 -13.50 13.40 -8.32
CA ALA A 65 -14.19 12.87 -7.14
C ALA A 65 -13.34 11.83 -6.39
N GLN A 66 -12.68 10.92 -7.11
CA GLN A 66 -11.77 9.93 -6.52
C GLN A 66 -10.52 10.57 -5.91
N SER A 67 -10.00 11.63 -6.54
CA SER A 67 -8.94 12.43 -5.96
C SER A 67 -9.36 13.08 -4.64
N LEU A 68 -10.54 13.71 -4.60
CA LEU A 68 -11.06 14.34 -3.37
C LEU A 68 -11.27 13.31 -2.25
N LYS A 69 -11.77 12.11 -2.57
CA LYS A 69 -11.87 10.97 -1.64
C LYS A 69 -10.50 10.57 -1.09
N THR A 70 -9.44 10.65 -1.89
CA THR A 70 -8.07 10.37 -1.45
C THR A 70 -7.49 11.51 -0.61
N GLN A 71 -7.74 12.77 -0.99
CA GLN A 71 -7.26 13.96 -0.28
C GLN A 71 -7.90 14.13 1.10
N ILE A 72 -9.22 13.91 1.22
CA ILE A 72 -9.91 14.03 2.52
C ILE A 72 -9.37 13.04 3.56
N ILE A 73 -8.87 11.89 3.09
CA ILE A 73 -8.24 10.83 3.90
C ILE A 73 -6.79 11.19 4.26
N ASN A 74 -5.99 11.55 3.26
CA ASN A 74 -4.53 11.63 3.41
C ASN A 74 -4.01 13.05 3.75
N ASN A 75 -4.71 14.10 3.33
CA ASN A 75 -4.29 15.50 3.45
C ASN A 75 -5.47 16.44 3.76
N SER A 76 -6.05 16.33 4.95
CA SER A 76 -7.27 17.07 5.34
C SER A 76 -7.11 18.61 5.46
N TYR A 77 -5.90 19.14 5.32
CA TYR A 77 -5.61 20.57 5.35
C TYR A 77 -5.45 21.21 3.96
N ASP A 78 -5.44 20.41 2.90
CA ASP A 78 -5.38 20.90 1.53
C ASP A 78 -6.69 21.62 1.17
N GLU A 79 -6.58 22.67 0.37
CA GLU A 79 -7.74 23.45 -0.09
C GLU A 79 -7.88 23.31 -1.61
N VAL A 80 -9.12 23.14 -2.09
CA VAL A 80 -9.42 22.78 -3.47
C VAL A 80 -10.48 23.70 -4.08
N ALA A 81 -10.39 23.90 -5.38
CA ALA A 81 -11.44 24.52 -6.18
C ALA A 81 -11.65 23.74 -7.48
N ILE A 82 -12.90 23.61 -7.90
CA ILE A 82 -13.33 23.00 -9.16
C ILE A 82 -13.89 24.11 -10.03
N CYS A 83 -13.28 24.31 -11.18
CA CYS A 83 -13.62 25.34 -12.14
C CYS A 83 -13.91 24.68 -13.50
N PHE A 84 -15.07 24.96 -14.05
CA PHE A 84 -15.41 24.59 -15.42
C PHE A 84 -15.20 25.79 -16.33
N PHE A 85 -14.59 25.59 -17.48
CA PHE A 85 -14.48 26.62 -18.51
C PHE A 85 -15.14 26.15 -19.81
N ASN A 86 -15.43 27.09 -20.71
CA ASN A 86 -16.32 26.86 -21.84
C ASN A 86 -17.79 26.61 -21.40
N THR A 87 -18.23 27.26 -20.32
CA THR A 87 -19.59 27.13 -19.78
C THR A 87 -20.54 28.21 -20.28
N ARG A 88 -21.83 27.89 -20.42
CA ARG A 88 -22.86 28.89 -20.80
C ARG A 88 -23.11 29.89 -19.67
N GLU A 89 -23.32 29.39 -18.46
CA GLU A 89 -23.43 30.22 -17.27
C GLU A 89 -22.05 30.63 -16.76
N LYS A 90 -21.97 31.80 -16.12
CA LYS A 90 -20.76 32.29 -15.45
C LYS A 90 -20.98 32.39 -13.95
N LYS A 91 -19.97 32.03 -13.18
CA LYS A 91 -19.92 32.20 -11.73
C LYS A 91 -18.46 32.32 -11.31
N ASN A 92 -17.96 33.53 -11.14
CA ASN A 92 -16.61 33.81 -10.66
C ASN A 92 -16.49 35.25 -10.16
N LEU A 93 -15.53 35.49 -9.26
CA LEU A 93 -15.29 36.80 -8.62
C LEU A 93 -14.98 37.94 -9.60
N GLN A 94 -14.41 37.61 -10.75
CA GLN A 94 -13.96 38.56 -11.77
C GLN A 94 -15.04 38.89 -12.80
N ASP A 95 -16.21 38.26 -12.70
CA ASP A 95 -17.31 38.36 -13.66
C ASP A 95 -16.93 38.03 -15.12
N LEU A 96 -15.94 37.13 -15.30
CA LEU A 96 -15.44 36.72 -16.61
C LEU A 96 -16.39 35.70 -17.27
N ASN A 97 -16.61 35.87 -18.58
CA ASN A 97 -17.48 34.99 -19.36
C ASN A 97 -16.83 33.61 -19.60
N GLY A 98 -17.67 32.57 -19.68
CA GLY A 98 -17.24 31.21 -20.02
C GLY A 98 -16.53 30.45 -18.91
N VAL A 99 -16.62 30.91 -17.66
CA VAL A 99 -16.00 30.26 -16.49
C VAL A 99 -16.98 30.17 -15.31
N TYR A 100 -17.12 28.96 -14.77
CA TYR A 100 -17.98 28.65 -13.63
C TYR A 100 -17.18 27.97 -12.50
N VAL A 101 -17.07 28.64 -11.36
CA VAL A 101 -16.46 28.11 -10.13
C VAL A 101 -17.54 27.37 -9.33
N PHE A 102 -17.35 26.06 -9.16
CA PHE A 102 -18.39 25.17 -8.63
C PHE A 102 -18.52 25.27 -7.11
N ASN A 103 -17.45 24.97 -6.38
CA ASN A 103 -17.47 24.71 -4.94
C ASN A 103 -17.05 25.88 -4.04
N VAL A 104 -16.61 26.99 -4.62
CA VAL A 104 -16.20 28.17 -3.86
C VAL A 104 -17.27 29.25 -3.99
N ALA A 105 -17.70 29.84 -2.86
CA ALA A 105 -18.67 30.93 -2.85
C ALA A 105 -18.09 32.24 -3.40
N ASP A 106 -18.95 33.16 -3.85
CA ASP A 106 -18.59 34.42 -4.53
C ASP A 106 -17.76 35.42 -3.70
N ARG A 107 -17.25 35.03 -2.51
CA ARG A 107 -16.39 35.84 -1.62
C ARG A 107 -15.37 35.02 -0.82
N GLU A 108 -15.31 33.71 -1.01
CA GLU A 108 -14.42 32.82 -0.25
C GLU A 108 -13.20 32.42 -1.08
N TYR A 109 -12.13 32.04 -0.39
CA TYR A 109 -10.94 31.46 -1.02
C TYR A 109 -11.16 29.95 -1.25
N LEU A 110 -10.13 29.22 -1.72
CA LEU A 110 -10.21 27.76 -1.72
C LEU A 110 -10.64 27.24 -0.34
N ASP A 111 -11.41 26.15 -0.35
CA ASP A 111 -11.91 25.49 0.86
C ASP A 111 -11.52 24.01 0.86
N ARG A 112 -11.60 23.39 2.03
CA ARG A 112 -11.22 21.98 2.22
C ARG A 112 -12.22 21.05 1.52
N PRO A 113 -11.77 19.89 1.04
CA PRO A 113 -12.69 18.87 0.56
C PRO A 113 -13.65 18.44 1.68
N THR A 114 -14.95 18.44 1.39
CA THR A 114 -16.00 17.96 2.30
C THR A 114 -16.73 16.76 1.70
N ALA A 115 -17.32 15.91 2.54
CA ALA A 115 -18.14 14.80 2.05
C ALA A 115 -19.30 15.29 1.16
N ARG A 116 -19.87 16.46 1.49
CA ARG A 116 -20.92 17.12 0.69
C ARG A 116 -20.42 17.48 -0.71
N LEU A 117 -19.26 18.13 -0.80
CA LEU A 117 -18.65 18.46 -2.09
C LEU A 117 -18.41 17.20 -2.94
N ILE A 118 -17.90 16.13 -2.34
CA ILE A 118 -17.65 14.85 -3.02
C ILE A 118 -18.96 14.28 -3.60
N LYS A 119 -20.05 14.32 -2.83
CA LYS A 119 -21.37 13.86 -3.30
C LYS A 119 -21.95 14.76 -4.39
N GLU A 120 -21.74 16.09 -4.30
CA GLU A 120 -22.21 17.04 -5.31
C GLU A 120 -21.48 16.87 -6.64
N ILE A 121 -20.16 16.67 -6.61
CA ILE A 121 -19.38 16.45 -7.83
C ILE A 121 -19.67 15.08 -8.45
N ASP A 122 -19.85 14.02 -7.64
CA ASP A 122 -20.23 12.67 -8.12
C ASP A 122 -21.55 12.71 -8.92
N ASN A 123 -22.47 13.63 -8.60
CA ASN A 123 -23.79 13.76 -9.24
C ASN A 123 -23.89 14.96 -10.21
N ILE A 124 -22.79 15.65 -10.52
CA ILE A 124 -22.86 16.92 -11.25
C ILE A 124 -23.41 16.75 -12.67
N GLU A 125 -23.10 15.62 -13.32
CA GLU A 125 -23.45 15.34 -14.71
C GLU A 125 -24.96 15.39 -14.97
N GLU A 126 -25.76 14.88 -14.04
CA GLU A 126 -27.22 14.86 -14.14
C GLU A 126 -27.82 16.26 -14.26
N SER A 127 -27.14 17.27 -13.70
CA SER A 127 -27.62 18.65 -13.66
C SER A 127 -26.74 19.65 -14.41
N PHE A 128 -25.60 19.21 -14.98
CA PHE A 128 -24.62 20.10 -15.58
C PHE A 128 -25.21 20.90 -16.74
N MET A 129 -25.85 20.22 -17.70
CA MET A 129 -26.38 20.88 -18.91
C MET A 129 -27.54 21.83 -18.62
N SER A 130 -28.35 21.51 -17.61
CA SER A 130 -29.50 22.33 -17.21
C SER A 130 -29.10 23.54 -16.38
N LYS A 131 -28.15 23.40 -15.45
CA LYS A 131 -27.74 24.46 -14.50
C LYS A 131 -26.54 25.29 -14.94
N ILE A 132 -25.54 24.70 -15.60
CA ILE A 132 -24.28 25.37 -15.97
C ILE A 132 -24.19 25.51 -17.50
N GLY A 133 -24.46 24.43 -18.22
CA GLY A 133 -24.44 24.38 -19.68
C GLY A 133 -23.04 24.47 -20.30
N SER A 134 -22.93 23.95 -21.50
CA SER A 134 -21.71 23.93 -22.33
C SER A 134 -21.80 24.95 -23.46
N GLN A 135 -20.68 25.56 -23.83
CA GLN A 135 -20.52 26.42 -25.01
C GLN A 135 -19.15 26.21 -25.66
N TYR A 136 -18.95 26.67 -26.90
CA TYR A 136 -17.61 26.63 -27.51
C TYR A 136 -16.72 27.72 -26.89
N GLY A 137 -15.44 27.39 -26.63
CA GLY A 137 -14.55 28.25 -25.87
C GLY A 137 -14.20 29.59 -26.51
N ILE A 138 -14.30 29.65 -27.83
CA ILE A 138 -14.12 30.85 -28.65
C ILE A 138 -15.36 30.99 -29.53
N VAL A 139 -16.12 32.06 -29.32
CA VAL A 139 -17.28 32.40 -30.14
C VAL A 139 -16.81 33.16 -31.38
N SER A 140 -17.15 32.66 -32.57
CA SER A 140 -16.81 33.29 -33.85
C SER A 140 -17.27 34.76 -33.89
N GLY A 141 -16.32 35.68 -34.06
CA GLY A 141 -16.58 37.13 -34.09
C GLY A 141 -16.49 37.83 -32.73
N SER A 142 -16.32 37.09 -31.64
CA SER A 142 -16.00 37.60 -30.31
C SER A 142 -14.48 37.59 -30.07
N ARG A 143 -14.00 38.45 -29.16
CA ARG A 143 -12.63 38.38 -28.61
C ARG A 143 -12.58 37.60 -27.28
N GLU A 144 -13.68 36.96 -26.91
CA GLU A 144 -13.75 36.17 -25.69
C GLU A 144 -12.88 34.90 -25.81
N ASN A 145 -12.08 34.69 -24.78
CA ASN A 145 -11.17 33.58 -24.66
C ASN A 145 -11.42 32.91 -23.31
N SER A 146 -12.23 31.86 -23.32
CA SER A 146 -12.63 31.16 -22.09
C SER A 146 -11.40 30.54 -21.39
N LEU A 147 -10.39 30.05 -22.12
CA LEU A 147 -9.18 29.48 -21.53
C LEU A 147 -8.33 30.55 -20.81
N TYR A 148 -8.13 31.72 -21.43
CA TYR A 148 -7.47 32.86 -20.77
C TYR A 148 -8.22 33.29 -19.51
N ASN A 149 -9.55 33.37 -19.60
CA ASN A 149 -10.39 33.73 -18.45
C ASN A 149 -10.26 32.69 -17.33
N ALA A 150 -10.27 31.40 -17.68
CA ALA A 150 -10.15 30.29 -16.76
C ALA A 150 -8.82 30.31 -16.00
N LEU A 151 -7.71 30.55 -16.70
CA LEU A 151 -6.38 30.74 -16.11
C LEU A 151 -6.33 31.95 -15.17
N TRP A 152 -6.99 33.05 -15.54
CA TRP A 152 -7.06 34.23 -14.68
C TRP A 152 -7.88 33.99 -13.40
N VAL A 153 -9.01 33.29 -13.50
CA VAL A 153 -9.81 32.88 -12.34
C VAL A 153 -9.00 31.95 -11.43
N ALA A 154 -8.35 30.93 -11.99
CA ALA A 154 -7.50 29.99 -11.26
C ALA A 154 -6.33 30.70 -10.55
N GLN A 155 -5.63 31.60 -11.24
CA GLN A 155 -4.55 32.43 -10.68
C GLN A 155 -5.02 33.24 -9.46
N ALA A 156 -6.23 33.80 -9.53
CA ALA A 156 -6.76 34.61 -8.44
C ALA A 156 -7.22 33.77 -7.24
N LEU A 157 -7.80 32.60 -7.47
CA LEU A 157 -8.12 31.64 -6.41
C LEU A 157 -6.84 31.25 -5.66
N LEU A 158 -5.77 30.95 -6.40
CA LEU A 158 -4.46 30.57 -5.87
C LEU A 158 -3.61 31.76 -5.36
N ARG A 159 -4.18 32.97 -5.29
CA ARG A 159 -3.44 34.13 -4.76
C ARG A 159 -3.16 34.02 -3.25
N LYS A 160 -3.98 33.26 -2.52
CA LYS A 160 -3.81 33.03 -1.07
C LYS A 160 -2.47 32.31 -0.79
N GLY A 161 -1.80 32.70 0.30
CA GLY A 161 -0.52 32.12 0.73
C GLY A 161 0.67 32.53 -0.15
N SER A 162 1.88 32.32 0.36
CA SER A 162 3.14 32.47 -0.39
C SER A 162 3.63 31.10 -0.87
N ALA A 163 4.44 31.07 -1.93
CA ALA A 163 5.14 29.85 -2.39
C ALA A 163 6.04 29.23 -1.30
N LYS A 164 6.38 29.98 -0.24
CA LYS A 164 7.12 29.45 0.93
C LYS A 164 6.25 28.69 1.94
N THR A 165 4.93 28.84 1.85
CA THR A 165 3.96 28.34 2.85
C THR A 165 2.96 27.34 2.28
N ALA A 166 2.78 27.35 0.95
CA ALA A 166 1.82 26.49 0.28
C ALA A 166 2.28 26.20 -1.15
N ASP A 167 2.11 24.95 -1.57
CA ASP A 167 2.26 24.54 -2.96
C ASP A 167 0.98 24.88 -3.72
N LYS A 168 1.09 25.42 -4.94
CA LYS A 168 -0.06 25.91 -5.72
C LYS A 168 -0.07 25.26 -7.09
N ARG A 169 -1.16 24.56 -7.43
CA ARG A 169 -1.26 23.80 -8.69
C ARG A 169 -2.58 24.03 -9.40
N VAL A 170 -2.54 24.06 -10.73
CA VAL A 170 -3.70 24.00 -11.62
C VAL A 170 -3.63 22.71 -12.41
N LEU A 171 -4.67 21.88 -12.31
CA LEU A 171 -4.81 20.62 -13.05
C LEU A 171 -5.82 20.83 -14.17
N LEU A 172 -5.34 20.91 -15.42
CA LEU A 172 -6.14 21.22 -16.60
C LEU A 172 -6.57 19.95 -17.33
N PHE A 173 -7.88 19.68 -17.39
CA PHE A 173 -8.49 18.56 -18.11
C PHE A 173 -9.13 19.06 -19.40
N THR A 174 -8.74 18.50 -20.55
CA THR A 174 -9.29 18.90 -21.87
C THR A 174 -9.01 17.85 -22.92
N ASN A 175 -9.91 17.73 -23.92
CA ASN A 175 -9.71 16.93 -25.13
C ASN A 175 -9.44 17.79 -26.39
N GLU A 176 -9.20 19.09 -26.24
CA GLU A 176 -8.91 20.02 -27.33
C GLU A 176 -7.42 20.38 -27.34
N ASP A 177 -6.70 19.97 -28.39
CA ASP A 177 -5.26 20.18 -28.56
C ASP A 177 -4.89 21.51 -29.24
N ASP A 178 -5.78 22.08 -30.06
CA ASP A 178 -5.70 23.44 -30.62
C ASP A 178 -6.90 24.32 -30.19
N PRO A 179 -6.90 24.89 -28.97
CA PRO A 179 -7.98 25.76 -28.49
C PRO A 179 -8.24 26.97 -29.40
N PHE A 180 -7.27 27.36 -30.23
CA PHE A 180 -7.33 28.51 -31.12
C PHE A 180 -7.45 28.14 -32.60
N GLY A 181 -7.74 26.87 -32.93
CA GLY A 181 -7.78 26.35 -34.30
C GLY A 181 -8.87 26.97 -35.18
N SER A 182 -9.97 27.42 -34.57
CA SER A 182 -11.08 28.10 -35.25
C SER A 182 -10.76 29.55 -35.67
N ILE A 183 -9.74 30.17 -35.07
CA ILE A 183 -9.34 31.56 -35.35
C ILE A 183 -8.22 31.58 -36.40
N LYS A 184 -8.20 32.59 -37.26
CA LYS A 184 -7.16 32.78 -38.29
C LYS A 184 -6.46 34.13 -38.17
N GLY A 185 -5.22 34.17 -38.66
CA GLY A 185 -4.44 35.40 -38.81
C GLY A 185 -4.00 36.03 -37.48
N VAL A 186 -3.85 37.36 -37.49
CA VAL A 186 -3.28 38.15 -36.37
C VAL A 186 -4.06 37.97 -35.06
N ILE A 187 -5.37 37.74 -35.13
CA ILE A 187 -6.22 37.52 -33.95
C ILE A 187 -5.83 36.23 -33.22
N LYS A 188 -5.53 35.15 -33.95
CA LYS A 188 -5.04 33.88 -33.37
C LYS A 188 -3.74 34.13 -32.60
N THR A 189 -2.77 34.79 -33.25
CA THR A 189 -1.47 35.07 -32.66
C THR A 189 -1.56 35.97 -31.43
N ASP A 190 -2.43 36.99 -31.45
CA ASP A 190 -2.63 37.88 -30.31
C ASP A 190 -3.25 37.16 -29.10
N MET A 191 -4.32 36.38 -29.33
CA MET A 191 -5.00 35.62 -28.27
C MET A 191 -4.11 34.51 -27.69
N MET A 192 -3.35 33.83 -28.54
CA MET A 192 -2.36 32.85 -28.09
C MET A 192 -1.29 33.51 -27.22
N ARG A 193 -0.73 34.64 -27.68
CA ARG A 193 0.29 35.40 -26.94
C ARG A 193 -0.21 35.88 -25.58
N THR A 194 -1.41 36.45 -25.50
CA THR A 194 -1.97 36.93 -24.23
C THR A 194 -2.27 35.79 -23.26
N THR A 195 -2.72 34.63 -23.76
CA THR A 195 -2.91 33.41 -22.96
C THR A 195 -1.59 32.89 -22.42
N LEU A 196 -0.56 32.78 -23.27
CA LEU A 196 0.78 32.35 -22.85
C LEU A 196 1.40 33.31 -21.84
N GLN A 197 1.22 34.63 -22.01
CA GLN A 197 1.70 35.62 -21.05
C GLN A 197 1.00 35.45 -19.69
N ARG A 198 -0.32 35.22 -19.68
CA ARG A 198 -1.07 34.96 -18.45
C ARG A 198 -0.55 33.72 -17.72
N THR A 199 -0.22 32.65 -18.45
CA THR A 199 0.39 31.45 -17.87
C THR A 199 1.75 31.75 -17.24
N ARG A 200 2.62 32.52 -17.93
CA ARG A 200 3.92 32.93 -17.36
C ARG A 200 3.74 33.76 -16.10
N ASP A 201 2.80 34.70 -16.10
CA ASP A 201 2.48 35.50 -14.92
C ASP A 201 2.02 34.62 -13.73
N ALA A 202 1.32 33.51 -14.00
CA ALA A 202 0.94 32.55 -12.96
C ALA A 202 2.14 31.73 -12.46
N GLN A 203 3.01 31.27 -13.37
CA GLN A 203 4.24 30.55 -13.04
C GLN A 203 5.21 31.41 -12.21
N ASP A 204 5.33 32.69 -12.52
CA ASP A 204 6.14 33.66 -11.76
C ASP A 204 5.63 33.86 -10.33
N LEU A 205 4.33 33.60 -10.08
CA LEU A 205 3.73 33.57 -8.74
C LEU A 205 3.92 32.22 -8.02
N GLY A 206 4.64 31.27 -8.63
CA GLY A 206 4.87 29.93 -8.09
C GLY A 206 3.69 28.98 -8.28
N ILE A 207 2.81 29.21 -9.25
CA ILE A 207 1.71 28.31 -9.60
C ILE A 207 2.20 27.32 -10.66
N SER A 208 2.20 26.02 -10.36
CA SER A 208 2.42 25.00 -11.38
C SER A 208 1.13 24.75 -12.16
N ILE A 209 1.25 24.49 -13.46
CA ILE A 209 0.12 24.12 -14.31
C ILE A 209 0.46 22.76 -14.91
N GLU A 210 -0.44 21.81 -14.78
CA GLU A 210 -0.29 20.45 -15.31
C GLU A 210 -1.46 20.13 -16.23
N LEU A 211 -1.14 19.64 -17.43
CA LEU A 211 -2.13 19.22 -18.42
C LEU A 211 -2.43 17.74 -18.28
N LEU A 212 -3.71 17.39 -18.18
CA LEU A 212 -4.28 16.05 -18.20
C LEU A 212 -5.09 15.91 -19.50
N PRO A 213 -4.43 15.52 -20.60
CA PRO A 213 -5.09 15.42 -21.90
C PRO A 213 -6.04 14.23 -21.92
N LEU A 214 -7.24 14.45 -22.46
CA LEU A 214 -8.27 13.44 -22.60
C LEU A 214 -8.33 13.03 -24.08
N SER A 215 -7.57 12.00 -24.45
CA SER A 215 -7.53 11.44 -25.81
C SER A 215 -8.25 10.11 -25.92
N TRP A 216 -8.85 9.86 -27.09
CA TRP A 216 -9.34 8.54 -27.44
C TRP A 216 -8.19 7.57 -27.79
N PRO A 217 -8.39 6.25 -27.65
CA PRO A 217 -7.37 5.25 -28.02
C PRO A 217 -6.88 5.33 -29.48
N ASP A 218 -7.71 5.85 -30.39
CA ASP A 218 -7.41 5.97 -31.82
C ASP A 218 -7.01 7.41 -32.25
N SER A 219 -6.91 8.36 -31.31
CA SER A 219 -6.56 9.75 -31.60
C SER A 219 -5.45 10.25 -30.68
N ASP A 220 -4.34 10.71 -31.26
CA ASP A 220 -3.25 11.30 -30.48
C ASP A 220 -3.56 12.76 -30.09
N PHE A 221 -3.44 13.10 -28.80
CA PHE A 221 -3.50 14.49 -28.36
C PHE A 221 -2.18 15.19 -28.69
N ASN A 222 -2.19 16.15 -29.62
CA ASN A 222 -0.96 16.82 -30.03
C ASN A 222 -0.59 18.00 -29.11
N VAL A 223 0.18 17.70 -28.06
CA VAL A 223 0.70 18.69 -27.10
C VAL A 223 1.54 19.78 -27.78
N SER A 224 2.21 19.45 -28.90
CA SER A 224 3.11 20.38 -29.60
C SER A 224 2.37 21.54 -30.26
N THR A 225 1.05 21.43 -30.48
CA THR A 225 0.26 22.47 -31.16
C THR A 225 0.12 23.76 -30.37
N PHE A 226 -0.03 23.66 -29.04
CA PHE A 226 -0.23 24.81 -28.16
C PHE A 226 0.29 24.60 -26.73
N TYR A 227 0.01 23.44 -26.13
CA TYR A 227 0.28 23.21 -24.71
C TYR A 227 1.77 23.06 -24.37
N SER A 228 2.61 22.64 -25.32
CA SER A 228 4.07 22.64 -25.12
C SER A 228 4.60 24.04 -24.81
N ASP A 229 4.13 25.06 -25.52
CA ASP A 229 4.46 26.46 -25.28
C ASP A 229 3.83 26.99 -23.98
N LEU A 230 2.61 26.56 -23.66
CA LEU A 230 1.93 26.94 -22.41
C LEU A 230 2.64 26.41 -21.17
N LEU A 231 3.09 25.15 -21.22
CA LEU A 231 3.80 24.50 -20.12
C LEU A 231 5.30 24.84 -20.10
N GLY A 232 5.84 25.40 -21.18
CA GLY A 232 7.27 25.70 -21.32
C GLY A 232 8.14 24.47 -21.58
N LEU A 233 7.56 23.37 -22.09
CA LEU A 233 8.26 22.12 -22.36
C LEU A 233 9.20 22.28 -23.57
N LYS A 234 10.50 21.95 -23.40
CA LYS A 234 11.50 22.03 -24.46
C LYS A 234 12.40 20.79 -24.46
N GLY A 235 12.85 20.38 -25.66
CA GLY A 235 13.84 19.30 -25.82
C GLY A 235 13.43 18.00 -25.12
N ASP A 236 14.26 17.54 -24.19
CA ASP A 236 14.07 16.28 -23.45
C ASP A 236 12.81 16.28 -22.57
N ASP A 237 12.36 17.43 -22.05
CA ASP A 237 11.16 17.52 -21.22
C ASP A 237 9.88 17.24 -22.02
N LEU A 238 9.85 17.71 -23.27
CA LEU A 238 8.76 17.41 -24.20
C LEU A 238 8.74 15.91 -24.57
N ALA A 239 9.93 15.33 -24.80
CA ALA A 239 10.06 13.90 -25.11
C ALA A 239 9.62 13.00 -23.96
N ARG A 240 9.79 13.44 -22.69
CA ARG A 240 9.29 12.74 -21.50
C ARG A 240 7.79 12.91 -21.27
N PHE A 241 7.22 14.05 -21.67
CA PHE A 241 5.80 14.35 -21.48
C PHE A 241 4.90 13.64 -22.49
N MET A 242 5.35 13.48 -23.74
CA MET A 242 4.55 12.90 -24.83
C MET A 242 4.03 11.48 -24.55
N PRO A 243 4.82 10.52 -24.02
CA PRO A 243 4.31 9.19 -23.65
C PRO A 243 3.22 9.26 -22.57
N ALA A 244 3.41 10.12 -21.56
CA ALA A 244 2.45 10.33 -20.48
C ALA A 244 1.19 11.10 -20.92
N ALA A 245 1.18 11.68 -22.12
CA ALA A 245 0.03 12.39 -22.68
C ALA A 245 -0.83 11.52 -23.62
N GLY A 246 -0.29 10.39 -24.10
CA GLY A 246 -0.99 9.44 -24.99
C GLY A 246 -1.60 8.23 -24.28
N GLU A 247 -1.72 8.28 -22.96
CA GLU A 247 -2.26 7.18 -22.15
C GLU A 247 -3.80 7.12 -22.23
N LYS A 248 -4.35 5.92 -22.03
CA LYS A 248 -5.77 5.65 -22.23
C LYS A 248 -6.63 6.30 -21.15
N LEU A 249 -7.89 6.52 -21.49
CA LEU A 249 -8.93 7.01 -20.59
C LEU A 249 -9.05 6.19 -19.29
N GLU A 250 -8.86 4.87 -19.36
CA GLU A 250 -8.88 3.94 -18.23
C GLU A 250 -7.70 4.17 -17.25
N ASP A 251 -6.56 4.70 -17.72
CA ASP A 251 -5.34 4.94 -16.93
C ASP A 251 -5.31 6.35 -16.27
N MET A 252 -6.26 7.23 -16.62
CA MET A 252 -6.30 8.63 -16.16
C MET A 252 -6.38 8.76 -14.63
N LYS A 253 -7.07 7.82 -13.97
CA LYS A 253 -7.15 7.76 -12.49
C LYS A 253 -5.78 7.54 -11.86
N ASP A 254 -4.99 6.63 -12.44
CA ASP A 254 -3.65 6.34 -11.97
C ASP A 254 -2.66 7.47 -12.32
N GLN A 255 -2.86 8.13 -13.46
CA GLN A 255 -2.09 9.34 -13.79
C GLN A 255 -2.32 10.47 -12.80
N LEU A 256 -3.59 10.79 -12.54
CA LEU A 256 -3.95 11.83 -11.59
C LEU A 256 -3.37 11.50 -10.22
N ARG A 257 -3.48 10.23 -9.79
CA ARG A 257 -2.83 9.75 -8.56
C ARG A 257 -1.32 10.00 -8.60
N LYS A 258 -0.60 9.50 -9.61
CA LYS A 258 0.87 9.66 -9.73
C LYS A 258 1.33 11.13 -9.70
N ARG A 259 0.55 12.04 -10.31
CA ARG A 259 0.88 13.47 -10.37
C ARG A 259 0.52 14.23 -9.10
N MET A 260 -0.54 13.83 -8.44
CA MET A 260 -0.96 14.44 -7.17
C MET A 260 -0.08 14.05 -6.01
N PHE A 261 0.44 12.81 -5.99
CA PHE A 261 1.35 12.36 -4.95
C PHE A 261 2.72 13.03 -5.07
N LYS A 262 2.99 13.98 -4.18
CA LYS A 262 4.32 14.59 -4.03
C LYS A 262 5.30 13.54 -3.52
N LYS A 263 6.51 13.53 -4.09
CA LYS A 263 7.64 12.77 -3.53
C LYS A 263 7.98 13.35 -2.17
N ARG A 264 7.66 12.64 -1.10
CA ARG A 264 7.98 13.03 0.29
C ARG A 264 9.34 12.48 0.67
N LEU A 265 10.27 13.38 0.97
CA LEU A 265 11.57 13.02 1.50
C LEU A 265 11.39 12.47 2.91
N VAL A 266 11.93 11.28 3.17
CA VAL A 266 11.97 10.73 4.53
C VAL A 266 13.14 11.35 5.29
N ARG A 267 14.34 11.29 4.69
CA ARG A 267 15.56 11.82 5.32
C ARG A 267 16.65 12.08 4.29
N LYS A 268 17.54 13.03 4.57
CA LYS A 268 18.83 13.15 3.87
C LYS A 268 19.88 12.29 4.57
N ILE A 269 20.58 11.48 3.80
CA ILE A 269 21.55 10.50 4.28
C ILE A 269 22.91 10.79 3.62
N THR A 270 23.92 10.99 4.45
CA THR A 270 25.30 10.99 3.99
C THR A 270 25.80 9.55 3.85
N PHE A 271 26.13 9.16 2.61
CA PHE A 271 26.68 7.84 2.28
C PHE A 271 28.19 7.89 2.17
N SER A 272 28.88 7.40 3.19
CA SER A 272 30.33 7.25 3.25
C SER A 272 30.77 5.99 2.50
N ILE A 273 31.53 6.16 1.42
CA ILE A 273 31.98 5.08 0.54
C ILE A 273 33.36 4.57 0.97
N ALA A 274 34.42 5.35 0.75
CA ALA A 274 35.80 4.97 1.07
C ALA A 274 36.71 6.19 1.15
N ASN A 275 37.76 6.14 1.97
CA ASN A 275 38.84 7.15 2.02
C ASN A 275 38.35 8.60 2.21
N GLY A 276 37.28 8.81 2.99
CA GLY A 276 36.67 10.13 3.19
C GLY A 276 35.77 10.61 2.04
N LEU A 277 35.60 9.80 0.99
CA LEU A 277 34.61 10.06 -0.06
C LEU A 277 33.21 9.75 0.47
N SER A 278 32.36 10.78 0.48
CA SER A 278 30.95 10.68 0.83
C SER A 278 30.09 11.34 -0.24
N ILE A 279 28.89 10.82 -0.44
CA ILE A 279 27.87 11.42 -1.30
C ILE A 279 26.60 11.67 -0.51
N GLN A 280 25.77 12.61 -0.96
CA GLN A 280 24.46 12.84 -0.36
C GLN A 280 23.37 12.06 -1.10
N LEU A 281 22.53 11.40 -0.30
CA LEU A 281 21.37 10.65 -0.75
C LEU A 281 20.12 11.21 -0.07
N SER A 282 19.02 11.17 -0.80
CA SER A 282 17.67 11.37 -0.31
C SER A 282 17.00 10.01 -0.17
N SER A 283 16.36 9.77 0.98
CA SER A 283 15.60 8.54 1.21
C SER A 283 14.09 8.76 1.06
N TYR A 284 13.41 7.75 0.54
CA TYR A 284 11.99 7.74 0.23
C TYR A 284 11.38 6.42 0.71
N ALA A 285 10.15 6.47 1.22
CA ALA A 285 9.38 5.28 1.55
C ALA A 285 8.37 5.02 0.42
N LEU A 286 8.69 4.10 -0.48
CA LEU A 286 7.80 3.75 -1.60
C LEU A 286 6.58 2.95 -1.14
N ILE A 287 6.73 2.19 -0.05
CA ILE A 287 5.66 1.39 0.55
C ILE A 287 5.60 1.76 2.03
N ARG A 288 4.41 2.08 2.51
CA ARG A 288 4.10 2.29 3.92
C ARG A 288 2.78 1.60 4.26
N PRO A 289 2.65 0.99 5.45
CA PRO A 289 1.35 0.58 5.96
C PRO A 289 0.44 1.81 6.08
N THR A 290 -0.74 1.75 5.49
CA THR A 290 -1.76 2.77 5.67
C THR A 290 -2.54 2.46 6.94
N LEU A 291 -2.65 3.44 7.85
CA LEU A 291 -3.41 3.33 9.09
C LEU A 291 -4.67 4.21 9.02
N PRO A 292 -5.71 3.91 9.80
CA PRO A 292 -6.81 4.84 10.01
C PRO A 292 -6.27 6.18 10.54
N GLY A 293 -6.95 7.28 10.19
CA GLY A 293 -6.58 8.61 10.68
C GLY A 293 -6.54 8.68 12.20
N ALA A 294 -5.65 9.52 12.75
CA ALA A 294 -5.51 9.69 14.19
C ALA A 294 -6.82 10.16 14.84
N ILE A 295 -7.20 9.53 15.96
CA ILE A 295 -8.38 9.93 16.72
C ILE A 295 -8.18 11.34 17.28
N THR A 296 -9.20 12.19 17.15
CA THR A 296 -9.21 13.53 17.73
C THR A 296 -10.27 13.59 18.82
N TRP A 297 -9.85 13.92 20.04
CA TRP A 297 -10.78 14.12 21.16
C TRP A 297 -11.57 15.40 20.96
N LEU A 298 -12.90 15.31 21.08
CA LEU A 298 -13.81 16.44 20.92
C LEU A 298 -14.56 16.73 22.23
N ASP A 299 -14.87 18.00 22.46
CA ASP A 299 -15.83 18.41 23.48
C ASP A 299 -17.24 17.90 23.12
N SER A 300 -17.91 17.22 24.06
CA SER A 300 -19.17 16.52 23.79
C SER A 300 -20.36 17.43 23.47
N VAL A 301 -20.28 18.72 23.84
CA VAL A 301 -21.35 19.69 23.61
C VAL A 301 -21.09 20.50 22.34
N THR A 302 -19.84 20.93 22.14
CA THR A 302 -19.47 21.86 21.05
C THR A 302 -18.82 21.17 19.84
N ASN A 303 -18.45 19.89 19.95
CA ASN A 303 -17.71 19.13 18.94
C ASN A 303 -16.39 19.79 18.52
N ARG A 304 -15.77 20.59 19.41
CA ARG A 304 -14.49 21.25 19.15
C ARG A 304 -13.30 20.38 19.61
N PRO A 305 -12.18 20.35 18.88
CA PRO A 305 -10.99 19.62 19.29
C PRO A 305 -10.46 20.02 20.67
N LEU A 306 -10.12 19.03 21.50
CA LEU A 306 -9.51 19.21 22.81
C LEU A 306 -7.99 19.22 22.72
N LYS A 307 -7.36 20.12 23.47
CA LYS A 307 -5.91 20.13 23.65
C LYS A 307 -5.54 19.21 24.81
N THR A 308 -4.72 18.19 24.54
CA THR A 308 -4.23 17.26 25.57
C THR A 308 -2.89 17.72 26.13
N GLU A 309 -2.78 17.85 27.45
CA GLU A 309 -1.53 18.16 28.14
C GLU A 309 -1.23 17.06 29.18
N ARG A 310 0.02 16.60 29.24
CA ARG A 310 0.46 15.57 30.20
C ARG A 310 1.52 16.15 31.13
N SER A 311 1.28 16.03 32.43
CA SER A 311 2.23 16.40 33.49
C SER A 311 2.42 15.24 34.46
N PHE A 312 3.61 15.14 35.06
CA PHE A 312 3.94 14.14 36.07
C PHE A 312 3.94 14.80 37.44
N ILE A 313 3.24 14.19 38.40
CA ILE A 313 3.06 14.74 39.76
C ILE A 313 3.59 13.73 40.77
N CYS A 314 4.30 14.21 41.79
CA CYS A 314 4.75 13.40 42.90
C CYS A 314 3.55 13.03 43.79
N ALA A 315 3.32 11.72 44.01
CA ALA A 315 2.19 11.23 44.79
C ALA A 315 2.20 11.71 46.26
N ASP A 316 3.38 11.86 46.87
CA ASP A 316 3.51 12.21 48.28
C ASP A 316 3.39 13.72 48.53
N THR A 317 3.90 14.55 47.62
CA THR A 317 3.99 16.02 47.81
C THR A 317 2.98 16.81 47.00
N GLY A 318 2.35 16.19 45.99
CA GLY A 318 1.51 16.89 45.02
C GLY A 318 2.29 17.87 44.12
N ALA A 319 3.61 17.94 44.25
CA ALA A 319 4.43 18.83 43.45
C ALA A 319 4.63 18.28 42.04
N LEU A 320 4.72 19.19 41.06
CA LEU A 320 5.09 18.85 39.69
C LEU A 320 6.52 18.31 39.66
N VAL A 321 6.73 17.17 39.01
CA VAL A 321 8.06 16.59 38.85
C VAL A 321 8.85 17.46 37.86
N GLN A 322 9.89 18.13 38.36
CA GLN A 322 10.82 18.92 37.56
C GLN A 322 12.09 18.10 37.25
N GLY A 323 12.51 18.09 35.99
CA GLY A 323 13.69 17.35 35.51
C GLY A 323 13.42 15.91 35.06
N SER A 324 14.42 15.28 34.46
CA SER A 324 14.32 13.90 33.98
C SER A 324 14.34 12.91 35.15
N ALA A 325 13.26 12.15 35.32
CA ALA A 325 13.21 11.09 36.31
C ALA A 325 14.26 10.01 36.02
N LYS A 326 14.98 9.57 37.06
CA LYS A 326 15.88 8.41 36.96
C LYS A 326 15.07 7.16 36.63
N ARG A 327 15.57 6.36 35.69
CA ARG A 327 14.96 5.08 35.32
C ARG A 327 15.61 3.97 36.15
N PHE A 328 14.90 2.87 36.35
CA PHE A 328 15.49 1.69 36.98
C PHE A 328 15.00 0.41 36.32
N GLN A 329 15.85 -0.61 36.30
CA GLN A 329 15.50 -1.96 35.90
C GLN A 329 15.75 -2.89 37.11
N PRO A 330 14.72 -3.56 37.63
CA PRO A 330 14.91 -4.57 38.65
C PRO A 330 15.65 -5.77 38.04
N TYR A 331 16.73 -6.20 38.70
CA TYR A 331 17.46 -7.41 38.36
C TYR A 331 17.73 -8.22 39.63
N LYS A 332 17.10 -9.39 39.72
CA LYS A 332 17.02 -10.19 40.94
C LYS A 332 16.46 -9.36 42.11
N THR A 333 17.25 -9.16 43.16
CA THR A 333 16.88 -8.44 44.38
C THR A 333 17.31 -6.98 44.37
N GLU A 334 17.94 -6.50 43.29
CA GLU A 334 18.51 -5.16 43.21
C GLU A 334 17.83 -4.31 42.13
N ASN A 335 17.64 -3.02 42.43
CA ASN A 335 17.15 -2.05 41.46
C ASN A 335 18.34 -1.28 40.88
N ILE A 336 18.70 -1.61 39.64
CA ILE A 336 19.77 -0.92 38.92
C ILE A 336 19.20 0.39 38.38
N LYS A 337 19.74 1.52 38.84
CA LYS A 337 19.27 2.86 38.47
C LYS A 337 20.16 3.47 37.39
N PHE A 338 19.54 4.12 36.43
CA PHE A 338 20.22 4.83 35.35
C PHE A 338 19.66 6.25 35.21
N SER A 339 20.55 7.19 34.94
CA SER A 339 20.20 8.48 34.37
C SER A 339 19.80 8.35 32.89
N VAL A 340 19.18 9.38 32.33
CA VAL A 340 18.80 9.38 30.91
C VAL A 340 20.06 9.46 30.04
N GLU A 341 21.07 10.18 30.50
CA GLU A 341 22.37 10.35 29.85
C GLU A 341 23.14 9.03 29.77
N GLU A 342 23.23 8.27 30.88
CA GLU A 342 23.87 6.95 30.90
C GLU A 342 23.19 5.97 29.94
N LEU A 343 21.85 5.97 29.88
CA LEU A 343 21.12 5.11 28.93
C LEU A 343 21.38 5.48 27.48
N SER A 344 21.56 6.77 27.18
CA SER A 344 21.93 7.25 25.85
C SER A 344 23.36 6.85 25.50
N GLU A 345 24.30 6.96 26.44
CA GLU A 345 25.70 6.60 26.24
C GLU A 345 25.89 5.09 26.03
N ILE A 346 25.24 4.24 26.83
CA ILE A 346 25.32 2.77 26.70
C ILE A 346 24.86 2.30 25.32
N LYS A 347 23.90 3.00 24.71
CA LYS A 347 23.40 2.65 23.39
C LYS A 347 24.29 3.18 22.26
N ARG A 348 25.15 4.17 22.51
CA ARG A 348 25.89 4.90 21.47
C ARG A 348 26.99 4.05 20.83
N PHE A 349 26.85 3.79 19.54
CA PHE A 349 27.72 2.91 18.75
C PHE A 349 28.31 3.59 17.51
N SER A 350 27.54 4.44 16.81
CA SER A 350 27.94 5.01 15.52
C SER A 350 27.55 6.49 15.34
N THR A 351 28.01 7.12 14.26
CA THR A 351 27.76 8.54 13.95
C THR A 351 26.51 8.79 13.09
N GLY A 352 25.63 7.79 12.91
CA GLY A 352 24.36 7.96 12.20
C GLY A 352 24.44 8.00 10.67
N HIS A 353 25.62 7.80 10.07
CA HIS A 353 25.80 7.83 8.61
C HIS A 353 25.62 6.44 7.98
N LEU A 354 25.16 6.41 6.72
CA LEU A 354 25.23 5.20 5.90
C LEU A 354 26.70 4.96 5.54
N ARG A 355 27.28 3.84 5.97
CA ARG A 355 28.70 3.53 5.75
C ARG A 355 28.87 2.23 5.00
N LEU A 356 29.47 2.29 3.82
CA LEU A 356 29.80 1.14 3.01
C LEU A 356 30.80 0.23 3.74
N LEU A 357 30.51 -1.07 3.76
CA LEU A 357 31.42 -2.12 4.24
C LEU A 357 32.06 -2.88 3.08
N GLY A 358 31.31 -3.09 1.99
CA GLY A 358 31.80 -3.81 0.81
C GLY A 358 30.66 -4.29 -0.08
N PHE A 359 30.97 -5.22 -0.99
CA PHE A 359 30.01 -5.74 -1.96
C PHE A 359 29.92 -7.25 -1.91
N LYS A 360 28.69 -7.78 -1.94
CA LYS A 360 28.41 -9.22 -2.02
C LYS A 360 27.61 -9.55 -3.28
N PRO A 361 27.76 -10.76 -3.85
CA PRO A 361 26.91 -11.22 -4.95
C PRO A 361 25.43 -11.25 -4.56
N LEU A 362 24.53 -10.90 -5.50
CA LEU A 362 23.08 -10.85 -5.24
C LEU A 362 22.49 -12.19 -4.75
N ASN A 363 23.04 -13.33 -5.19
CA ASN A 363 22.56 -14.65 -4.78
C ASN A 363 22.72 -14.97 -3.27
N CYS A 364 23.57 -14.20 -2.56
CA CYS A 364 23.73 -14.29 -1.11
C CYS A 364 22.59 -13.61 -0.35
N LEU A 365 21.87 -12.69 -0.99
CA LEU A 365 20.70 -12.05 -0.41
C LEU A 365 19.48 -12.96 -0.65
N LYS A 366 18.76 -13.29 0.42
CA LYS A 366 17.56 -14.13 0.38
C LYS A 366 16.34 -13.28 0.68
N GLU A 367 15.20 -13.65 0.10
CA GLU A 367 13.94 -12.92 0.24
C GLU A 367 13.51 -12.79 1.71
N PHE A 368 13.72 -13.85 2.50
CA PHE A 368 13.40 -13.88 3.93
C PHE A 368 14.39 -13.11 4.83
N HIS A 369 15.43 -12.48 4.27
CA HIS A 369 16.32 -11.60 5.03
C HIS A 369 15.77 -10.17 5.17
N ASN A 370 14.56 -9.87 4.71
CA ASN A 370 13.99 -8.55 4.88
C ASN A 370 13.20 -8.44 6.19
N LEU A 371 13.63 -7.58 7.11
CA LEU A 371 12.96 -7.41 8.41
C LEU A 371 11.76 -6.45 8.38
N ARG A 372 11.82 -5.42 7.53
CA ARG A 372 10.82 -4.34 7.46
C ARG A 372 10.76 -3.76 6.04
N PRO A 373 9.77 -2.94 5.67
CA PRO A 373 9.71 -2.35 4.34
C PRO A 373 11.02 -1.65 3.96
N SER A 374 11.51 -1.92 2.74
CA SER A 374 12.77 -1.33 2.26
C SER A 374 12.63 0.18 2.07
N THR A 375 13.71 0.91 2.32
CA THR A 375 13.78 2.35 2.05
C THR A 375 14.45 2.58 0.70
N PHE A 376 13.88 3.41 -0.16
CA PHE A 376 14.46 3.73 -1.46
C PHE A 376 15.40 4.91 -1.33
N VAL A 377 16.60 4.84 -1.92
CA VAL A 377 17.59 5.93 -1.88
C VAL A 377 17.91 6.42 -3.29
N PHE A 378 17.98 7.74 -3.43
CA PHE A 378 18.26 8.45 -4.67
C PHE A 378 19.27 9.58 -4.43
N PRO A 379 20.19 9.89 -5.36
CA PRO A 379 21.20 10.92 -5.13
C PRO A 379 20.62 12.33 -5.10
N THR A 380 21.27 13.24 -4.39
CA THR A 380 20.99 14.68 -4.42
C THR A 380 22.27 15.50 -4.45
N ASP A 381 22.29 16.54 -5.29
CA ASP A 381 23.42 17.47 -5.43
C ASP A 381 23.16 18.82 -4.72
N GLU A 382 22.06 18.93 -3.95
CA GLU A 382 21.68 20.18 -3.26
C GLU A 382 22.74 20.68 -2.28
N GLU A 383 23.32 19.77 -1.50
CA GLU A 383 24.32 20.09 -0.47
C GLU A 383 25.74 19.73 -0.91
N LEU A 384 25.89 18.65 -1.68
CA LEU A 384 27.17 18.14 -2.15
C LEU A 384 27.12 17.85 -3.64
N ILE A 385 27.62 18.81 -4.43
CA ILE A 385 27.67 18.75 -5.89
C ILE A 385 28.57 17.58 -6.34
N GLY A 386 28.10 16.78 -7.29
CA GLY A 386 28.80 15.62 -7.83
C GLY A 386 28.38 14.28 -7.21
N SER A 387 27.50 14.29 -6.21
CA SER A 387 26.92 13.08 -5.60
C SER A 387 26.23 12.20 -6.65
N THR A 388 25.48 12.81 -7.56
CA THR A 388 24.74 12.15 -8.63
C THR A 388 25.66 11.40 -9.59
N CYS A 389 26.80 12.01 -9.97
CA CYS A 389 27.76 11.37 -10.89
C CYS A 389 28.37 10.10 -10.28
N ILE A 390 28.80 10.18 -9.02
CA ILE A 390 29.39 9.04 -8.28
C ILE A 390 28.33 7.95 -8.07
N PHE A 391 27.11 8.34 -7.69
CA PHE A 391 26.00 7.41 -7.52
C PHE A 391 25.71 6.64 -8.81
N ILE A 392 25.63 7.31 -9.96
CA ILE A 392 25.38 6.67 -11.26
C ILE A 392 26.50 5.67 -11.59
N ALA A 393 27.76 6.02 -11.33
CA ALA A 393 28.89 5.12 -11.58
C ALA A 393 28.83 3.86 -10.68
N LEU A 394 28.47 4.04 -9.41
CA LEU A 394 28.29 2.96 -8.45
C LEU A 394 27.11 2.05 -8.83
N HIS A 395 25.96 2.65 -9.09
CA HIS A 395 24.71 2.00 -9.49
C HIS A 395 24.89 1.12 -10.73
N ARG A 396 25.43 1.69 -11.82
CA ARG A 396 25.71 0.93 -13.05
C ARG A 396 26.70 -0.20 -12.83
N SER A 397 27.70 -0.01 -11.96
CA SER A 397 28.68 -1.05 -11.64
C SER A 397 28.07 -2.20 -10.84
N MET A 398 27.19 -1.90 -9.87
CA MET A 398 26.47 -2.89 -9.07
C MET A 398 25.57 -3.78 -9.94
N LEU A 399 24.82 -3.17 -10.86
CA LEU A 399 23.98 -3.88 -11.83
C LEU A 399 24.81 -4.79 -12.74
N ARG A 400 25.84 -4.22 -13.39
CA ARG A 400 26.72 -4.96 -14.30
C ARG A 400 27.39 -6.16 -13.62
N LEU A 401 27.84 -5.99 -12.37
CA LEU A 401 28.54 -7.04 -11.62
C LEU A 401 27.59 -7.96 -10.85
N LYS A 402 26.27 -7.70 -10.86
CA LYS A 402 25.25 -8.42 -10.09
C LYS A 402 25.60 -8.52 -8.61
N ARG A 403 25.99 -7.38 -8.02
CA ARG A 403 26.37 -7.25 -6.61
C ARG A 403 25.54 -6.21 -5.90
N PHE A 404 25.24 -6.46 -4.63
CA PHE A 404 24.68 -5.47 -3.72
C PHE A 404 25.77 -4.94 -2.79
N ALA A 405 25.59 -3.72 -2.29
CA ALA A 405 26.48 -3.14 -1.30
C ALA A 405 25.98 -3.46 0.11
N VAL A 406 26.87 -3.94 0.97
CA VAL A 406 26.60 -4.14 2.40
C VAL A 406 27.07 -2.88 3.12
N ALA A 407 26.21 -2.30 3.96
CA ALA A 407 26.51 -1.08 4.70
C ALA A 407 25.98 -1.14 6.14
N PHE A 408 26.54 -0.31 7.01
CA PHE A 408 25.89 0.04 8.29
C PHE A 408 25.01 1.26 8.10
N TYR A 409 23.80 1.21 8.63
CA TYR A 409 22.84 2.31 8.64
C TYR A 409 22.04 2.32 9.96
N GLY A 410 21.59 3.49 10.40
CA GLY A 410 20.76 3.64 11.59
C GLY A 410 21.31 4.69 12.54
N SER A 411 20.52 5.02 13.55
CA SER A 411 20.88 6.00 14.57
C SER A 411 22.12 5.58 15.34
N SER A 412 22.70 6.54 16.08
CA SER A 412 23.83 6.25 16.95
C SER A 412 23.54 5.14 17.96
N SER A 413 22.27 4.94 18.34
CA SER A 413 21.83 3.98 19.36
C SER A 413 21.46 2.60 18.82
N ARG A 414 21.19 2.47 17.52
CA ARG A 414 20.72 1.22 16.88
C ARG A 414 21.29 1.06 15.46
N PRO A 415 22.60 0.78 15.30
CA PRO A 415 23.15 0.50 13.98
C PRO A 415 22.66 -0.87 13.46
N GLN A 416 22.20 -0.88 12.22
CA GLN A 416 21.72 -2.07 11.53
C GLN A 416 22.53 -2.30 10.25
N LEU A 417 22.74 -3.58 9.92
CA LEU A 417 23.27 -3.95 8.61
C LEU A 417 22.18 -3.81 7.55
N VAL A 418 22.52 -3.16 6.45
CA VAL A 418 21.63 -2.98 5.31
C VAL A 418 22.28 -3.48 4.02
N ALA A 419 21.44 -3.98 3.12
CA ALA A 419 21.82 -4.30 1.75
C ALA A 419 21.27 -3.21 0.82
N LEU A 420 22.16 -2.50 0.12
CA LEU A 420 21.78 -1.59 -0.96
C LEU A 420 21.76 -2.37 -2.27
N VAL A 421 20.57 -2.53 -2.85
CA VAL A 421 20.33 -3.25 -4.11
C VAL A 421 19.97 -2.23 -5.17
N ALA A 422 20.77 -2.15 -6.24
CA ALA A 422 20.50 -1.25 -7.35
C ALA A 422 19.35 -1.77 -8.22
N GLN A 423 18.48 -0.86 -8.66
CA GLN A 423 17.33 -1.12 -9.52
C GLN A 423 17.40 -0.22 -10.77
N ASP A 424 17.17 -0.82 -11.94
CA ASP A 424 17.04 -0.10 -13.20
C ASP A 424 15.64 0.50 -13.35
N GLU A 425 15.52 1.56 -14.15
CA GLU A 425 14.23 2.16 -14.45
C GLU A 425 13.40 1.23 -15.35
N ILE A 426 12.15 0.97 -14.94
CA ILE A 426 11.16 0.26 -15.77
C ILE A 426 10.09 1.26 -16.18
N ILE A 427 9.94 1.43 -17.50
CA ILE A 427 8.96 2.33 -18.11
C ILE A 427 7.95 1.48 -18.87
N SER A 428 6.66 1.74 -18.65
CA SER A 428 5.55 1.19 -19.41
C SER A 428 4.90 2.30 -20.25
N ALA A 429 3.90 1.95 -21.06
CA ALA A 429 3.06 2.94 -21.75
C ALA A 429 2.43 3.92 -20.74
N GLY A 430 2.15 3.44 -19.52
CA GLY A 430 1.62 4.15 -18.35
C GLY A 430 2.62 5.07 -17.59
N GLY A 431 3.76 5.38 -18.19
CA GLY A 431 4.87 6.09 -17.56
C GLY A 431 5.79 5.17 -16.72
N GLN A 432 6.52 5.78 -15.78
CA GLN A 432 7.47 5.07 -14.92
C GLN A 432 6.74 4.10 -13.96
N VAL A 433 7.12 2.83 -14.00
CA VAL A 433 6.62 1.76 -13.10
C VAL A 433 7.58 1.57 -11.94
N GLU A 434 8.87 1.41 -12.23
CA GLU A 434 9.93 1.31 -11.23
C GLU A 434 10.94 2.44 -11.42
N PRO A 435 11.22 3.24 -10.37
CA PRO A 435 12.21 4.31 -10.46
C PRO A 435 13.65 3.75 -10.46
N PRO A 436 14.60 4.44 -11.12
CA PRO A 436 16.02 4.11 -10.99
C PRO A 436 16.53 4.53 -9.62
N GLY A 437 17.34 3.70 -8.97
CA GLY A 437 17.92 4.02 -7.66
C GLY A 437 18.42 2.79 -6.93
N MET A 438 18.41 2.82 -5.59
CA MET A 438 18.74 1.64 -4.78
C MET A 438 17.72 1.40 -3.68
N HIS A 439 17.37 0.14 -3.46
CA HIS A 439 16.62 -0.31 -2.29
C HIS A 439 17.58 -0.59 -1.13
N MET A 440 17.35 0.05 0.01
CA MET A 440 17.99 -0.24 1.28
C MET A 440 17.15 -1.25 2.06
N ILE A 441 17.59 -2.50 2.05
CA ILE A 441 16.95 -3.65 2.69
C ILE A 441 17.58 -3.86 4.06
N TYR A 442 16.76 -3.95 5.11
CA TYR A 442 17.20 -4.11 6.49
C TYR A 442 17.44 -5.59 6.80
N LEU A 443 18.70 -5.93 7.09
CA LEU A 443 19.13 -7.30 7.30
C LEU A 443 18.96 -7.73 8.77
N PRO A 444 18.59 -8.99 9.03
CA PRO A 444 18.52 -9.55 10.37
C PRO A 444 19.90 -9.75 10.97
N TYR A 445 19.99 -9.53 12.28
CA TYR A 445 21.02 -10.12 13.11
C TYR A 445 20.64 -11.55 13.50
N SER A 446 21.58 -12.28 14.10
CA SER A 446 21.33 -13.65 14.57
C SER A 446 20.16 -13.75 15.55
N GLU A 447 19.92 -12.69 16.34
CA GLU A 447 18.82 -12.62 17.31
C GLU A 447 17.44 -12.45 16.67
N ASP A 448 17.37 -12.02 15.41
CA ASP A 448 16.11 -11.86 14.68
C ASP A 448 15.67 -13.15 13.99
N ILE A 449 16.62 -14.04 13.69
CA ILE A 449 16.36 -15.31 13.02
C ILE A 449 15.71 -16.28 14.01
N ARG A 450 14.55 -16.82 13.63
CA ARG A 450 13.85 -17.86 14.40
C ARG A 450 14.16 -19.22 13.76
N ASN A 451 14.74 -20.13 14.53
CA ASN A 451 14.93 -21.50 14.08
C ASN A 451 13.56 -22.18 13.96
N THR A 452 13.36 -22.91 12.87
CA THR A 452 12.17 -23.75 12.71
C THR A 452 12.14 -24.78 13.83
N GLU A 453 11.01 -24.91 14.52
CA GLU A 453 10.81 -26.01 15.45
C GLU A 453 10.98 -27.32 14.68
N GLU A 454 11.84 -28.23 15.15
CA GLU A 454 12.06 -29.58 14.60
C GLU A 454 10.81 -30.44 14.85
N LEU A 455 9.67 -30.02 14.30
CA LEU A 455 8.39 -30.68 14.46
C LEU A 455 8.40 -31.94 13.59
N HIS A 456 8.62 -33.07 14.28
CA HIS A 456 8.11 -34.41 13.94
C HIS A 456 8.83 -35.25 12.88
N THR A 457 10.09 -34.97 12.50
CA THR A 457 10.92 -36.03 11.90
C THR A 457 11.52 -36.86 13.03
N GLY A 458 10.87 -37.98 13.37
CA GLY A 458 11.54 -38.99 14.18
C GLY A 458 12.90 -39.29 13.56
N SER A 459 13.95 -39.34 14.39
CA SER A 459 15.40 -39.36 14.06
C SER A 459 15.88 -40.27 12.91
N ASN A 460 15.01 -41.14 12.35
CA ASN A 460 15.32 -42.10 11.29
C ASN A 460 14.33 -42.12 10.10
N VAL A 461 13.42 -41.15 9.95
CA VAL A 461 12.49 -41.11 8.80
C VAL A 461 12.82 -39.90 7.94
N ALA A 462 13.25 -40.14 6.69
CA ALA A 462 13.42 -39.08 5.70
C ALA A 462 12.10 -38.29 5.57
N PRO A 463 12.15 -36.95 5.45
CA PRO A 463 10.94 -36.16 5.28
C PRO A 463 10.15 -36.69 4.09
N PRO A 464 8.80 -36.79 4.19
CA PRO A 464 8.00 -37.27 3.09
C PRO A 464 8.20 -36.34 1.89
N HIS A 465 8.65 -36.90 0.77
CA HIS A 465 8.79 -36.20 -0.49
C HIS A 465 7.64 -36.56 -1.41
N ALA A 466 7.08 -35.56 -2.10
CA ALA A 466 6.06 -35.79 -3.11
C ALA A 466 6.65 -36.59 -4.28
N ASN A 467 5.84 -37.50 -4.85
CA ASN A 467 6.23 -38.21 -6.07
C ASN A 467 6.03 -37.33 -7.32
N ASP A 468 6.51 -37.80 -8.47
CA ASP A 468 6.42 -37.05 -9.74
C ASP A 468 4.97 -36.80 -10.17
N ASP A 469 4.06 -37.72 -9.87
CA ASP A 469 2.64 -37.63 -10.21
C ASP A 469 1.93 -36.54 -9.41
N GLN A 470 2.17 -36.51 -8.09
CA GLN A 470 1.70 -35.47 -7.17
C GLN A 470 2.24 -34.11 -7.58
N THR A 471 3.54 -34.03 -7.90
CA THR A 471 4.19 -32.79 -8.35
C THR A 471 3.59 -32.29 -9.66
N ARG A 472 3.32 -33.19 -10.61
CA ARG A 472 2.71 -32.88 -11.90
C ARG A 472 1.26 -32.40 -11.77
N ASN A 473 0.46 -33.07 -10.94
CA ASN A 473 -0.92 -32.68 -10.68
C ASN A 473 -0.99 -31.34 -9.92
N ALA A 474 -0.10 -31.10 -8.95
CA ALA A 474 0.05 -29.81 -8.29
C ALA A 474 0.41 -28.69 -9.28
N ALA A 475 1.37 -28.92 -10.17
CA ALA A 475 1.75 -27.94 -11.20
C ALA A 475 0.62 -27.66 -12.18
N ALA A 476 -0.19 -28.67 -12.54
CA ALA A 476 -1.37 -28.48 -13.38
C ALA A 476 -2.43 -27.63 -12.68
N LEU A 477 -2.65 -27.84 -11.38
CA LEU A 477 -3.55 -27.04 -10.55
C LEU A 477 -3.05 -25.59 -10.42
N ILE A 478 -1.78 -25.36 -10.08
CA ILE A 478 -1.19 -24.02 -9.95
C ILE A 478 -1.32 -23.21 -11.25
N LYS A 479 -1.15 -23.84 -12.42
CA LYS A 479 -1.36 -23.18 -13.72
C LYS A 479 -2.80 -22.69 -13.94
N ARG A 480 -3.79 -23.27 -13.26
CA ARG A 480 -5.19 -22.82 -13.29
C ARG A 480 -5.47 -21.70 -12.27
N PHE A 481 -4.64 -21.58 -11.24
CA PHE A 481 -4.65 -20.52 -10.24
C PHE A 481 -3.85 -19.27 -10.63
N ASP A 482 -3.10 -19.32 -11.72
CA ASP A 482 -2.16 -18.28 -12.11
C ASP A 482 -2.88 -16.93 -12.36
N LEU A 483 -2.72 -16.01 -11.42
CA LEU A 483 -3.17 -14.62 -11.51
C LEU A 483 -2.22 -13.90 -12.47
N LYS A 484 -2.59 -13.90 -13.76
CA LYS A 484 -1.88 -13.14 -14.77
C LYS A 484 -1.84 -11.67 -14.37
N ASP A 485 -0.65 -11.08 -14.44
CA ASP A 485 -0.40 -9.66 -14.15
C ASP A 485 -0.77 -9.22 -12.73
N PHE A 486 -0.53 -10.08 -11.73
CA PHE A 486 -0.68 -9.73 -10.32
C PHE A 486 0.11 -8.45 -9.98
N SER A 487 -0.59 -7.50 -9.35
CA SER A 487 0.02 -6.30 -8.79
C SER A 487 -0.51 -6.06 -7.39
N VAL A 488 0.38 -5.69 -6.48
CA VAL A 488 0.02 -5.35 -5.09
C VAL A 488 -0.94 -4.16 -4.98
N PHE A 489 -1.09 -3.38 -6.06
CA PHE A 489 -2.00 -2.24 -6.12
C PHE A 489 -3.43 -2.61 -6.55
N GLN A 490 -3.70 -3.87 -6.90
CA GLN A 490 -5.02 -4.33 -7.36
C GLN A 490 -6.03 -4.51 -6.22
N PHE A 491 -5.56 -4.64 -4.97
CA PHE A 491 -6.40 -4.95 -3.82
C PHE A 491 -6.44 -3.78 -2.85
N ALA A 492 -7.64 -3.28 -2.56
CA ALA A 492 -7.83 -2.31 -1.50
C ALA A 492 -7.90 -2.98 -0.12
N ASN A 493 -7.43 -2.30 0.93
CA ASN A 493 -7.60 -2.79 2.31
C ASN A 493 -9.08 -2.70 2.72
N PRO A 494 -9.80 -3.82 2.92
CA PRO A 494 -11.25 -3.81 3.16
C PRO A 494 -11.64 -3.10 4.45
N ALA A 495 -10.81 -3.22 5.50
CA ALA A 495 -11.05 -2.56 6.78
C ALA A 495 -10.96 -1.03 6.66
N LEU A 496 -9.97 -0.52 5.92
CA LEU A 496 -9.84 0.92 5.66
C LEU A 496 -10.96 1.44 4.76
N GLN A 497 -11.30 0.71 3.69
CA GLN A 497 -12.41 1.10 2.81
C GLN A 497 -13.72 1.21 3.58
N ARG A 498 -14.03 0.20 4.42
CA ARG A 498 -15.20 0.23 5.29
C ARG A 498 -15.14 1.38 6.31
N HIS A 499 -13.98 1.63 6.93
CA HIS A 499 -13.82 2.72 7.89
C HIS A 499 -14.16 4.09 7.28
N TYR A 500 -13.62 4.41 6.11
CA TYR A 500 -13.87 5.70 5.45
C TYR A 500 -15.26 5.80 4.81
N ALA A 501 -15.81 4.68 4.31
CA ALA A 501 -17.19 4.65 3.83
C ALA A 501 -18.20 4.95 4.95
N VAL A 502 -18.01 4.36 6.13
CA VAL A 502 -18.83 4.67 7.32
C VAL A 502 -18.67 6.13 7.73
N LEU A 503 -17.44 6.65 7.75
CA LEU A 503 -17.17 8.05 8.10
C LEU A 503 -17.85 9.02 7.12
N GLN A 504 -17.82 8.71 5.83
CA GLN A 504 -18.47 9.49 4.78
C GLN A 504 -20.00 9.50 4.96
N ALA A 505 -20.62 8.33 5.17
CA ALA A 505 -22.06 8.21 5.40
C ALA A 505 -22.50 9.03 6.64
N LEU A 506 -21.73 8.93 7.74
CA LEU A 506 -21.97 9.73 8.95
C LEU A 506 -21.86 11.24 8.70
N ALA A 507 -20.86 11.68 7.92
CA ALA A 507 -20.68 13.10 7.59
C ALA A 507 -21.78 13.65 6.66
N LEU A 508 -22.45 12.77 5.92
CA LEU A 508 -23.55 13.09 5.00
C LEU A 508 -24.94 12.88 5.62
N GLU A 509 -25.01 12.45 6.88
CA GLU A 509 -26.27 12.10 7.57
C GLU A 509 -27.08 11.04 6.78
N GLU A 510 -26.39 10.06 6.19
CA GLU A 510 -27.01 8.93 5.48
C GLU A 510 -27.40 7.82 6.47
N ASP A 511 -28.60 7.27 6.33
CA ASP A 511 -29.12 6.22 7.23
C ASP A 511 -28.54 4.82 6.95
N GLU A 512 -28.01 4.60 5.74
CA GLU A 512 -27.47 3.30 5.30
C GLU A 512 -25.94 3.31 5.29
N ILE A 513 -25.34 2.30 5.90
CA ILE A 513 -23.89 2.09 5.85
C ILE A 513 -23.56 1.38 4.53
N PRO A 514 -22.64 1.92 3.72
CA PRO A 514 -22.26 1.29 2.45
C PRO A 514 -21.64 -0.09 2.68
N GLU A 515 -22.12 -1.10 1.96
CA GLU A 515 -21.48 -2.41 1.93
C GLU A 515 -20.27 -2.35 0.99
N ILE A 516 -19.09 -2.67 1.52
CA ILE A 516 -17.84 -2.70 0.75
C ILE A 516 -17.52 -4.14 0.39
N LYS A 517 -17.32 -4.40 -0.91
CA LYS A 517 -16.84 -5.69 -1.39
C LYS A 517 -15.41 -5.91 -0.94
N ASP A 518 -15.17 -7.01 -0.22
CA ASP A 518 -13.83 -7.45 0.13
C ASP A 518 -13.20 -8.10 -1.11
N GLU A 519 -12.12 -7.51 -1.63
CA GLU A 519 -11.40 -8.02 -2.80
C GLU A 519 -10.33 -9.07 -2.41
N THR A 520 -10.08 -9.25 -1.11
CA THR A 520 -9.08 -10.20 -0.60
C THR A 520 -9.63 -11.62 -0.45
N VAL A 521 -10.95 -11.79 -0.53
CA VAL A 521 -11.59 -13.10 -0.50
C VAL A 521 -11.32 -13.85 -1.82
N PRO A 522 -11.19 -15.19 -1.76
CA PRO A 522 -10.99 -15.99 -2.97
C PRO A 522 -12.14 -15.86 -3.97
N ASP A 523 -11.82 -15.90 -5.27
CA ASP A 523 -12.83 -15.90 -6.35
C ASP A 523 -13.55 -17.26 -6.41
N GLU A 524 -14.63 -17.40 -5.64
CA GLU A 524 -15.45 -18.61 -5.59
C GLU A 524 -16.02 -18.98 -6.97
N GLU A 525 -16.39 -18.00 -7.79
CA GLU A 525 -16.94 -18.23 -9.13
C GLU A 525 -15.85 -18.81 -10.05
N GLY A 526 -14.65 -18.23 -10.03
CA GLY A 526 -13.48 -18.74 -10.73
C GLY A 526 -13.09 -20.16 -10.30
N MET A 527 -13.16 -20.45 -9.00
CA MET A 527 -12.87 -21.78 -8.43
C MET A 527 -13.97 -22.82 -8.71
N SER A 528 -15.20 -22.39 -8.97
CA SER A 528 -16.30 -23.31 -9.34
C SER A 528 -16.21 -23.83 -10.78
N ARG A 529 -15.29 -23.28 -11.60
CA ARG A 529 -15.18 -23.63 -13.02
C ARG A 529 -14.81 -25.12 -13.20
N PRO A 530 -15.45 -25.86 -14.12
CA PRO A 530 -15.23 -27.31 -14.26
C PRO A 530 -13.76 -27.71 -14.47
N ALA A 531 -13.01 -26.91 -15.24
CA ALA A 531 -11.60 -27.16 -15.51
C ALA A 531 -10.71 -27.03 -14.26
N PHE A 532 -11.10 -26.18 -13.31
CA PHE A 532 -10.42 -26.05 -12.03
C PHE A 532 -10.78 -27.20 -11.11
N VAL A 533 -12.07 -27.50 -10.97
CA VAL A 533 -12.57 -28.59 -10.11
C VAL A 533 -11.97 -29.93 -10.52
N SER A 534 -11.88 -30.22 -11.83
CA SER A 534 -11.22 -31.44 -12.32
C SER A 534 -9.75 -31.54 -11.88
N ALA A 535 -8.98 -30.46 -12.05
CA ALA A 535 -7.57 -30.44 -11.65
C ALA A 535 -7.38 -30.55 -10.13
N LEU A 536 -8.31 -29.99 -9.36
CA LEU A 536 -8.32 -30.09 -7.90
C LEU A 536 -8.59 -31.52 -7.45
N GLU A 537 -9.59 -32.20 -8.03
CA GLU A 537 -9.93 -33.57 -7.70
C GLU A 537 -8.81 -34.55 -8.11
N GLU A 538 -8.19 -34.36 -9.28
CA GLU A 538 -7.01 -35.14 -9.71
C GLU A 538 -5.83 -34.97 -8.73
N PHE A 539 -5.62 -33.76 -8.21
CA PHE A 539 -4.60 -33.51 -7.20
C PHE A 539 -4.96 -34.16 -5.86
N LYS A 540 -6.20 -33.98 -5.36
CA LYS A 540 -6.69 -34.63 -4.13
C LYS A 540 -6.51 -36.14 -4.19
N GLN A 541 -6.92 -36.77 -5.29
CA GLN A 541 -6.79 -38.22 -5.46
C GLN A 541 -5.33 -38.68 -5.46
N SER A 542 -4.42 -37.91 -6.07
CA SER A 542 -2.98 -38.24 -6.08
C SER A 542 -2.29 -38.15 -4.71
N VAL A 543 -2.80 -37.30 -3.82
CA VAL A 543 -2.21 -37.06 -2.50
C VAL A 543 -2.87 -37.93 -1.42
N TYR A 544 -4.21 -37.93 -1.38
CA TYR A 544 -4.97 -38.56 -0.32
C TYR A 544 -5.48 -39.97 -0.67
N GLY A 545 -5.47 -40.35 -1.95
CA GLY A 545 -5.98 -41.63 -2.44
C GLY A 545 -7.50 -41.76 -2.35
N ASP A 546 -8.01 -42.94 -2.70
CA ASP A 546 -9.46 -43.22 -2.78
C ASP A 546 -10.15 -43.38 -1.41
N ASN A 547 -9.37 -43.46 -0.32
CA ASN A 547 -9.86 -43.65 1.06
C ASN A 547 -9.90 -42.33 1.86
N TYR A 548 -9.83 -41.18 1.18
CA TYR A 548 -9.98 -39.90 1.83
C TYR A 548 -11.45 -39.64 2.15
N GLU A 549 -11.88 -39.99 3.36
CA GLU A 549 -13.07 -39.39 3.94
C GLU A 549 -12.71 -37.92 4.23
N GLU A 550 -13.26 -36.98 3.48
CA GLU A 550 -13.20 -35.56 3.85
C GLU A 550 -13.64 -35.46 5.32
N GLU A 551 -12.74 -35.00 6.20
CA GLU A 551 -13.14 -34.47 7.49
C GLU A 551 -14.04 -33.24 7.21
N ASN A 552 -15.32 -33.50 6.95
CA ASN A 552 -16.40 -32.53 6.88
C ASN A 552 -16.71 -31.91 8.27
N ASP A 553 -15.73 -31.91 9.19
CA ASP A 553 -15.84 -31.40 10.55
C ASP A 553 -15.46 -29.91 10.66
N ALA A 554 -15.12 -29.23 9.56
CA ALA A 554 -14.84 -27.79 9.57
C ALA A 554 -16.00 -26.91 9.06
N VAL A 555 -17.02 -27.47 8.39
CA VAL A 555 -18.15 -26.68 7.86
C VAL A 555 -19.46 -27.45 8.03
N GLY A 556 -20.02 -27.48 9.23
CA GLY A 556 -21.37 -28.02 9.42
C GLY A 556 -21.79 -28.23 10.87
N ASN A 557 -22.80 -27.47 11.30
CA ASN A 557 -23.61 -27.75 12.48
C ASN A 557 -24.06 -29.23 12.52
N GLY A 558 -23.48 -30.06 13.38
CA GLY A 558 -23.94 -31.44 13.57
C GLY A 558 -23.20 -32.22 14.67
N LYS A 559 -23.84 -32.43 15.82
CA LYS A 559 -23.32 -33.23 16.94
C LYS A 559 -23.09 -34.69 16.55
N ALA A 560 -21.84 -35.13 16.41
CA ALA A 560 -21.47 -36.55 16.49
C ALA A 560 -21.01 -36.92 17.92
N SER A 561 -21.62 -37.98 18.47
CA SER A 561 -21.59 -38.41 19.88
C SER A 561 -20.20 -38.83 20.41
N GLU A 562 -19.82 -38.34 21.60
CA GLU A 562 -18.57 -38.64 22.35
C GLU A 562 -18.24 -40.14 22.54
N THR A 563 -19.22 -41.02 22.39
CA THR A 563 -19.07 -42.47 22.56
C THR A 563 -18.17 -43.13 21.53
N SER A 564 -18.09 -42.59 20.30
CA SER A 564 -17.22 -43.10 19.23
C SER A 564 -15.75 -42.78 19.48
N LYS A 565 -15.48 -41.55 19.96
CA LYS A 565 -14.14 -41.05 20.29
C LYS A 565 -13.50 -41.85 21.44
N LYS A 566 -14.30 -42.22 22.45
CA LYS A 566 -13.84 -43.08 23.58
C LYS A 566 -13.44 -44.49 23.16
N ARG A 567 -14.16 -45.13 22.21
CA ARG A 567 -13.82 -46.50 21.77
C ARG A 567 -12.52 -46.56 20.97
N LYS A 568 -12.25 -45.55 20.13
CA LYS A 568 -11.02 -45.48 19.33
C LYS A 568 -9.78 -45.25 20.20
N ALA A 569 -9.87 -44.33 21.17
CA ALA A 569 -8.79 -44.05 22.12
C ALA A 569 -8.43 -45.26 23.02
N VAL A 570 -9.43 -46.05 23.44
CA VAL A 570 -9.20 -47.27 24.25
C VAL A 570 -8.52 -48.36 23.43
N SER A 571 -8.87 -48.49 22.14
CA SER A 571 -8.23 -49.45 21.22
C SER A 571 -6.77 -49.09 20.95
N GLU A 572 -6.49 -47.82 20.63
CA GLU A 572 -5.13 -47.35 20.34
C GLU A 572 -4.20 -47.48 21.56
N ASN A 573 -4.71 -47.21 22.76
CA ASN A 573 -3.95 -47.40 24.00
C ASN A 573 -3.68 -48.90 24.26
N ALA A 574 -4.66 -49.78 24.01
CA ALA A 574 -4.48 -51.21 24.19
C ALA A 574 -3.46 -51.81 23.20
N VAL A 575 -3.38 -51.32 21.96
CA VAL A 575 -2.37 -51.75 20.98
C VAL A 575 -0.96 -51.35 21.43
N LYS A 576 -0.79 -50.11 21.93
CA LYS A 576 0.50 -49.64 22.47
C LYS A 576 0.95 -50.43 23.70
N GLU A 577 0.06 -50.60 24.67
CA GLU A 577 0.37 -51.35 25.90
C GLU A 577 0.56 -52.85 25.65
N SER A 578 -0.14 -53.43 24.66
CA SER A 578 0.08 -54.82 24.25
C SER A 578 1.45 -55.03 23.59
N GLY A 579 2.00 -54.03 22.91
CA GLY A 579 3.33 -54.11 22.28
C GLY A 579 4.50 -54.15 23.28
N ASN A 580 4.25 -53.81 24.55
CA ASN A 580 5.28 -53.77 25.60
C ASN A 580 5.61 -55.15 26.22
N TYR A 581 4.87 -56.20 25.85
CA TYR A 581 5.04 -57.55 26.41
C TYR A 581 5.38 -58.56 25.31
N ASP A 582 6.35 -59.44 25.58
CA ASP A 582 6.58 -60.63 24.75
C ASP A 582 5.59 -61.73 25.16
N TRP A 583 4.43 -61.71 24.52
CA TRP A 583 3.33 -62.62 24.83
C TRP A 583 3.65 -64.08 24.51
N VAL A 584 4.59 -64.35 23.59
CA VAL A 584 4.96 -65.72 23.21
C VAL A 584 5.79 -66.37 24.32
N ASP A 585 6.80 -65.66 24.83
CA ASP A 585 7.63 -66.13 25.96
C ASP A 585 6.81 -66.28 27.25
N LEU A 586 5.90 -65.35 27.51
CA LEU A 586 5.01 -65.39 28.67
C LEU A 586 4.05 -66.59 28.63
N ALA A 587 3.59 -66.97 27.44
CA ALA A 587 2.74 -68.15 27.23
C ALA A 587 3.53 -69.46 27.39
N ASP A 588 4.74 -69.56 26.81
CA ASP A 588 5.57 -70.77 26.90
C ASP A 588 6.08 -71.05 28.31
N ASN A 589 6.43 -70.01 29.06
CA ASN A 589 6.96 -70.14 30.41
C ASN A 589 5.86 -70.18 31.49
N GLY A 590 4.57 -70.19 31.11
CA GLY A 590 3.44 -70.24 32.03
C GLY A 590 3.26 -68.99 32.91
N LYS A 591 3.95 -67.89 32.59
CA LYS A 591 3.99 -66.63 33.36
C LYS A 591 2.79 -65.71 33.11
N LEU A 592 1.87 -66.07 32.22
CA LEU A 592 0.60 -65.35 32.02
C LEU A 592 -0.25 -65.26 33.31
N LYS A 593 -0.04 -66.18 34.28
CA LYS A 593 -0.71 -66.15 35.59
C LYS A 593 -0.26 -64.99 36.48
N ASP A 594 0.93 -64.44 36.24
CA ASP A 594 1.51 -63.37 37.05
C ASP A 594 1.01 -61.98 36.61
N LEU A 595 0.50 -61.86 35.39
CA LEU A 595 -0.07 -60.62 34.87
C LEU A 595 -1.41 -60.27 35.51
N THR A 596 -1.71 -58.98 35.65
CA THR A 596 -3.01 -58.50 36.12
C THR A 596 -4.11 -58.68 35.06
N VAL A 597 -5.38 -58.71 35.50
CA VAL A 597 -6.53 -58.84 34.58
C VAL A 597 -6.56 -57.71 33.54
N MET A 598 -6.12 -56.50 33.90
CA MET A 598 -6.05 -55.37 32.97
C MET A 598 -4.98 -55.55 31.91
N GLN A 599 -3.80 -56.07 32.27
CA GLN A 599 -2.73 -56.38 31.32
C GLN A 599 -3.17 -57.45 30.31
N LEU A 600 -3.84 -58.51 30.76
CA LEU A 600 -4.40 -59.54 29.87
C LEU A 600 -5.46 -58.96 28.91
N LYS A 601 -6.23 -57.96 29.37
CA LYS A 601 -7.22 -57.27 28.53
C LYS A 601 -6.60 -56.38 27.45
N TYR A 602 -5.36 -55.89 27.61
CA TYR A 602 -4.69 -55.14 26.54
C TYR A 602 -4.45 -56.03 25.32
N TYR A 603 -3.92 -57.25 25.52
CA TYR A 603 -3.77 -58.22 24.43
C TYR A 603 -5.09 -58.60 23.79
N LEU A 604 -6.11 -58.90 24.60
CA LEU A 604 -7.42 -59.27 24.08
C LEU A 604 -8.08 -58.12 23.31
N THR A 605 -7.94 -56.87 23.76
CA THR A 605 -8.48 -55.70 23.07
C THR A 605 -7.73 -55.42 21.77
N ALA A 606 -6.40 -55.53 21.78
CA ALA A 606 -5.57 -55.37 20.59
C ALA A 606 -5.86 -56.42 19.50
N ASN A 607 -6.23 -57.64 19.91
CA ASN A 607 -6.58 -58.75 19.01
C ASN A 607 -8.10 -58.92 18.79
N ASN A 608 -8.92 -57.95 19.19
CA ASN A 608 -10.40 -57.97 19.06
C ASN A 608 -11.09 -59.20 19.66
N LEU A 609 -10.57 -59.71 20.77
CA LEU A 609 -11.11 -60.87 21.49
C LEU A 609 -12.05 -60.45 22.64
N PRO A 610 -13.05 -61.28 23.00
CA PRO A 610 -13.96 -60.99 24.09
C PRO A 610 -13.25 -60.76 25.44
N LEU A 611 -13.67 -59.73 26.18
CA LEU A 611 -13.05 -59.31 27.46
C LEU A 611 -13.76 -59.83 28.71
N ALA A 612 -14.84 -60.61 28.54
CA ALA A 612 -15.64 -61.14 29.64
C ALA A 612 -15.05 -62.45 30.21
N GLY A 613 -15.06 -62.56 31.54
CA GLY A 613 -14.63 -63.76 32.28
C GLY A 613 -13.73 -63.48 33.48
N LYS A 614 -13.53 -64.49 34.33
CA LYS A 614 -12.50 -64.49 35.38
C LYS A 614 -11.11 -64.62 34.77
N LYS A 615 -10.07 -64.28 35.52
CA LYS A 615 -8.66 -64.25 35.06
C LYS A 615 -8.24 -65.50 34.30
N GLU A 616 -8.60 -66.69 34.81
CA GLU A 616 -8.30 -67.98 34.17
C GLU A 616 -8.91 -68.10 32.76
N ALA A 617 -10.15 -67.64 32.57
CA ALA A 617 -10.82 -67.66 31.27
C ALA A 617 -10.16 -66.70 30.25
N LEU A 618 -9.59 -65.58 30.72
CA LEU A 618 -8.83 -64.66 29.87
C LEU A 618 -7.50 -65.30 29.44
N ILE A 619 -6.78 -65.95 30.37
CA ILE A 619 -5.53 -66.66 30.08
C ILE A 619 -5.77 -67.81 29.08
N SER A 620 -6.81 -68.63 29.30
CA SER A 620 -7.17 -69.70 28.35
C SER A 620 -7.46 -69.15 26.97
N ARG A 621 -8.15 -68.00 26.86
CA ARG A 621 -8.48 -67.37 25.57
C ARG A 621 -7.23 -66.86 24.84
N ILE A 622 -6.24 -66.34 25.56
CA ILE A 622 -4.95 -65.94 25.00
C ILE A 622 -4.16 -67.17 24.51
N LEU A 623 -4.09 -68.23 25.32
CA LEU A 623 -3.43 -69.49 24.94
C LEU A 623 -4.08 -70.14 23.72
N THR A 624 -5.41 -70.20 23.67
CA THR A 624 -6.15 -70.72 22.50
C THR A 624 -5.88 -69.90 21.25
N HIS A 625 -5.84 -68.55 21.35
CA HIS A 625 -5.50 -67.70 20.21
C HIS A 625 -4.05 -67.90 19.73
N MET A 626 -3.13 -68.27 20.64
CA MET A 626 -1.74 -68.57 20.32
C MET A 626 -1.50 -70.04 19.91
N GLY A 627 -2.54 -70.88 19.92
CA GLY A 627 -2.45 -72.30 19.57
C GLY A 627 -1.70 -73.17 20.60
N LYS A 628 -1.72 -72.79 21.89
CA LYS A 628 -1.00 -73.45 22.99
C LYS A 628 -1.93 -74.03 24.05
#